data_AF-A0A2U3GSS7-F1
#
_entry.id   AF-A0A2U3GSS7-F1
#
_cell.length_a   1.000
_cell.length_b   1.000
_cell.length_c   1.000
_cell.angle_alpha   90.00
_cell.angle_beta   90.00
_cell.angle_gamma   90.00
#
_symmetry.space_group_name_H-M   'P 1'
#
loop_
_entity.id
_entity.type
_entity.pdbx_description
1 polymer ?
#
loop_
_entity_poly.entity_id
_entity_poly.type
_entity_poly.pdbx_seq_one_letter_code
_entity_poly.pdbx_strand_id
1 'polypeptide(L)'
;DYTAYDPAGRDLQPFVDLVDTHGPDAILDAVSQLAEETHADVTVSTAHKAKGREWPAVRIGKDFPQPKDTDPGAPAASQPPEVSDLDARLAYVAVTRARNRLDLGGLAWTASAQQVEGE
;
A
#
# COMPACT_ATOMS: atom_id res chain seq x y z
N ASP A 1 -11.36 -24.17 -8.31
CA ASP A 1 -12.55 -23.85 -9.14
C ASP A 1 -13.60 -23.00 -8.45
N TYR A 2 -14.06 -23.32 -7.22
CA TYR A 2 -15.11 -22.52 -6.56
C TYR A 2 -14.73 -21.03 -6.36
N THR A 3 -13.54 -20.74 -5.83
CA THR A 3 -13.08 -19.36 -5.56
C THR A 3 -12.75 -18.55 -6.81
N ALA A 4 -12.38 -19.23 -7.91
CA ALA A 4 -12.01 -18.59 -9.16
C ALA A 4 -13.23 -18.22 -10.03
N TYR A 5 -14.34 -18.95 -9.90
CA TYR A 5 -15.48 -18.83 -10.84
C TYR A 5 -16.81 -18.47 -10.17
N ASP A 6 -16.97 -18.63 -8.85
CA ASP A 6 -18.16 -18.18 -8.12
C ASP A 6 -17.97 -16.72 -7.65
N PRO A 7 -18.86 -15.77 -8.04
CA PRO A 7 -18.85 -14.40 -7.52
C PRO A 7 -18.83 -14.31 -6.00
N ALA A 8 -19.43 -15.26 -5.28
CA ALA A 8 -19.43 -15.33 -3.81
C ALA A 8 -18.12 -15.90 -3.23
N GLY A 9 -17.27 -16.54 -4.04
CA GLY A 9 -16.01 -17.15 -3.62
C GLY A 9 -14.76 -16.30 -3.88
N ARG A 10 -14.89 -15.20 -4.65
CA ARG A 10 -13.74 -14.36 -5.06
C ARG A 10 -12.98 -13.75 -3.88
N ASP A 11 -13.66 -13.38 -2.81
CA ASP A 11 -13.03 -12.81 -1.61
C ASP A 11 -12.13 -13.81 -0.87
N LEU A 12 -12.32 -15.12 -1.11
CA LEU A 12 -11.50 -16.17 -0.53
C LEU A 12 -10.24 -16.47 -1.35
N GLN A 13 -10.19 -16.05 -2.62
CA GLN A 13 -9.10 -16.38 -3.53
C GLN A 13 -7.72 -16.00 -2.97
N PRO A 14 -7.50 -14.81 -2.37
CA PRO A 14 -6.19 -14.46 -1.80
C PRO A 14 -5.75 -15.40 -0.66
N PHE A 15 -6.70 -15.93 0.13
CA PHE A 15 -6.39 -16.89 1.19
C PHE A 15 -6.05 -18.25 0.62
N VAL A 16 -6.76 -18.69 -0.43
CA VAL A 16 -6.44 -19.91 -1.16
C VAL A 16 -5.04 -19.81 -1.77
N ASP A 17 -4.74 -18.70 -2.47
CA ASP A 17 -3.43 -18.46 -3.06
C ASP A 17 -2.31 -18.48 -2.00
N LEU A 18 -2.56 -17.95 -0.81
CA LEU A 18 -1.61 -17.98 0.30
C LEU A 18 -1.32 -19.42 0.76
N VAL A 19 -2.37 -20.23 0.94
CA VAL A 19 -2.24 -21.64 1.33
C VAL A 19 -1.57 -22.46 0.22
N ASP A 20 -1.94 -22.25 -1.03
CA ASP A 20 -1.35 -22.96 -2.17
C ASP A 20 0.13 -22.60 -2.37
N THR A 21 0.49 -21.34 -2.11
CA THR A 21 1.88 -20.85 -2.27
C THR A 21 2.79 -21.28 -1.12
N HIS A 22 2.30 -21.24 0.12
CA HIS A 22 3.15 -21.39 1.31
C HIS A 22 2.86 -22.63 2.15
N GLY A 23 1.68 -23.24 1.99
CA GLY A 23 1.18 -24.31 2.84
C GLY A 23 0.63 -23.78 4.19
N PRO A 24 -0.33 -24.51 4.80
CA PRO A 24 -0.97 -24.08 6.04
C PRO A 24 0.00 -24.04 7.23
N ASP A 25 0.94 -24.98 7.33
CA ASP A 25 1.87 -25.06 8.46
C ASP A 25 2.80 -23.84 8.51
N ALA A 26 3.32 -23.39 7.36
CA ALA A 26 4.18 -22.20 7.30
C ALA A 26 3.42 -20.93 7.71
N ILE A 27 2.13 -20.82 7.36
CA ILE A 27 1.28 -19.70 7.75
C ILE A 27 1.04 -19.72 9.27
N LEU A 28 0.72 -20.88 9.83
CA LEU A 28 0.51 -21.03 11.27
C LEU A 28 1.78 -20.72 12.06
N ASP A 29 2.93 -21.22 11.59
CA ASP A 29 4.24 -20.92 12.19
C ASP A 29 4.54 -19.41 12.14
N ALA A 30 4.24 -18.73 11.03
CA ALA A 30 4.42 -17.29 10.92
C ALA A 30 3.50 -16.51 11.88
N VAL A 31 2.23 -16.91 12.00
CA VAL A 31 1.26 -16.29 12.92
C VAL A 31 1.70 -16.49 14.38
N SER A 32 2.26 -17.65 14.72
CA SER A 32 2.74 -17.94 16.07
C SER A 32 3.93 -17.07 16.51
N GLN A 33 4.64 -16.47 15.54
CA GLN A 33 5.80 -15.59 15.78
C GLN A 33 5.42 -14.12 15.87
N LEU A 34 4.15 -13.75 15.72
CA LEU A 34 3.71 -12.37 15.87
C LEU A 34 3.90 -11.90 17.32
N ALA A 35 4.46 -10.70 17.47
CA ALA A 35 4.65 -10.06 18.75
C ALA A 35 3.64 -8.92 18.96
N GLU A 36 3.42 -8.57 20.22
CA GLU A 36 2.77 -7.30 20.58
C GLU A 36 3.54 -6.14 19.96
N GLU A 37 2.82 -5.12 19.49
CA GLU A 37 3.42 -4.09 18.66
C GLU A 37 4.59 -3.36 19.33
N THR A 38 4.53 -3.15 20.64
CA THR A 38 5.60 -2.50 21.41
C THR A 38 6.91 -3.30 21.44
N HIS A 39 6.84 -4.58 21.10
CA HIS A 39 7.97 -5.51 21.06
C HIS A 39 8.28 -6.01 19.64
N ALA A 40 7.51 -5.58 18.63
CA ALA A 40 7.70 -6.00 17.26
C ALA A 40 8.83 -5.20 16.59
N ASP A 41 9.71 -5.89 15.85
CA ASP A 41 10.73 -5.24 15.03
C ASP A 41 10.11 -4.49 13.84
N VAL A 42 9.00 -5.02 13.31
CA VAL A 42 8.26 -4.45 12.18
C VAL A 42 6.76 -4.54 12.44
N THR A 43 6.05 -3.44 12.25
CA THR A 43 4.59 -3.38 12.27
C THR A 43 4.05 -3.21 10.86
N VAL A 44 3.18 -4.12 10.41
CA VAL A 44 2.42 -3.98 9.17
C VAL A 44 1.00 -3.55 9.52
N SER A 45 0.53 -2.44 8.94
CA SER A 45 -0.80 -1.90 9.20
C SER A 45 -1.35 -1.27 7.93
N THR A 46 -2.68 -1.25 7.80
CA THR A 46 -3.33 -0.37 6.83
C THR A 46 -3.17 1.08 7.27
N ALA A 47 -3.15 2.01 6.31
CA ALA A 47 -3.04 3.45 6.59
C ALA A 47 -4.18 3.95 7.50
N HIS A 48 -5.39 3.41 7.36
CA HIS A 48 -6.53 3.71 8.23
C HIS A 48 -6.26 3.35 9.70
N LYS A 49 -5.76 2.13 9.96
CA LYS A 49 -5.44 1.66 11.31
C LYS A 49 -4.23 2.37 11.91
N ALA A 50 -3.36 2.93 11.07
CA ALA A 50 -2.20 3.71 11.50
C ALA A 50 -2.53 5.15 11.95
N LYS A 51 -3.77 5.64 11.75
CA LYS A 51 -4.15 7.01 12.08
C LYS A 51 -3.91 7.32 13.57
N GLY A 52 -3.21 8.42 13.85
CA GLY A 52 -2.87 8.86 15.21
C GLY A 52 -1.65 8.18 15.83
N ARG A 53 -0.93 7.36 15.04
CA ARG A 53 0.25 6.59 15.48
C ARG A 53 1.47 7.02 14.68
N GLU A 54 2.67 6.87 15.22
CA GLU A 54 3.88 7.32 14.54
C GLU A 54 5.07 6.40 14.81
N TRP A 55 5.94 6.25 13.81
CA TRP A 55 7.14 5.42 13.88
C TRP A 55 8.39 6.19 13.42
N PRO A 56 9.60 5.84 13.92
CA PRO A 56 10.84 6.47 13.48
C PRO A 56 11.05 6.38 11.96
N ALA A 57 10.71 5.23 11.36
CA ALA A 57 10.76 5.00 9.93
C ALA A 57 9.49 4.32 9.44
N VAL A 58 8.99 4.73 8.27
CA VAL A 58 7.82 4.14 7.62
C VAL A 58 8.15 3.84 6.16
N ARG A 59 7.73 2.66 5.69
CA ARG A 59 7.68 2.32 4.27
C ARG A 59 6.23 2.20 3.83
N ILE A 60 5.88 2.88 2.75
CA ILE A 60 4.55 2.80 2.16
C ILE A 60 4.45 1.54 1.29
N GLY A 61 3.33 0.83 1.42
CA GLY A 61 3.01 -0.33 0.58
C GLY A 61 2.89 0.03 -0.90
N LYS A 62 2.86 -0.99 -1.77
CA LYS A 62 2.73 -0.81 -3.23
C LYS A 62 1.27 -0.71 -3.70
N ASP A 63 0.34 -0.74 -2.76
CA ASP A 63 -1.11 -0.84 -2.94
C ASP A 63 -1.81 0.53 -3.03
N PHE A 64 -1.08 1.64 -2.87
CA PHE A 64 -1.61 2.96 -3.19
C PHE A 64 -1.90 3.07 -4.69
N PRO A 65 -3.08 3.61 -5.08
CA PRO A 65 -3.41 3.76 -6.49
C PRO A 65 -2.43 4.72 -7.18
N GLN A 66 -1.97 4.31 -8.35
CA GLN A 66 -1.25 5.21 -9.24
C GLN A 66 -2.24 6.10 -10.00
N PRO A 67 -1.90 7.36 -10.27
CA PRO A 67 -2.73 8.23 -11.10
C PRO A 67 -2.96 7.58 -12.47
N LYS A 68 -4.17 7.73 -12.99
CA LYS A 68 -4.47 7.31 -14.36
C LYS A 68 -4.03 8.41 -15.31
N ASP A 69 -3.56 8.02 -16.50
CA ASP A 69 -3.37 8.96 -17.59
C ASP A 69 -4.74 9.52 -18.00
N THR A 70 -4.89 10.84 -17.91
CA THR A 70 -6.13 11.55 -18.24
C THR A 70 -6.34 11.74 -19.75
N ASP A 71 -5.25 11.73 -20.51
CA ASP A 71 -5.21 11.75 -21.98
C ASP A 71 -4.19 10.71 -22.49
N PRO A 72 -4.65 9.60 -23.10
CA PRO A 72 -3.78 8.57 -23.66
C PRO A 72 -2.82 9.07 -24.77
N GLY A 73 -3.08 10.25 -25.36
CA GLY A 73 -2.28 10.83 -26.45
C GLY A 73 -1.22 11.84 -25.99
N ALA A 74 -1.27 12.31 -24.75
CA ALA A 74 -0.31 13.29 -24.22
C ALA A 74 0.75 12.60 -23.34
N PRO A 75 1.98 13.14 -23.26
CA PRO A 75 3.00 12.60 -22.37
C PRO A 75 2.50 12.60 -20.92
N ALA A 76 2.63 11.49 -20.19
CA ALA A 76 2.19 11.36 -18.81
C ALA A 76 2.79 12.44 -17.88
N ALA A 77 4.01 12.91 -18.19
CA ALA A 77 4.68 13.99 -17.46
C ALA A 77 4.03 15.38 -17.64
N SER A 78 3.18 15.55 -18.65
CA SER A 78 2.53 16.83 -18.98
C SER A 78 1.11 16.92 -18.44
N GLN A 79 0.64 15.90 -17.72
CA GLN A 79 -0.72 15.82 -17.20
C GLN A 79 -0.71 15.90 -15.67
N PRO A 80 -1.62 16.69 -15.07
CA PRO A 80 -1.77 16.67 -13.62
C PRO A 80 -2.26 15.28 -13.20
N PRO A 81 -1.62 14.64 -12.21
CA PRO A 81 -2.04 13.33 -11.75
C PRO A 81 -3.47 13.40 -11.17
N GLU A 82 -4.39 12.63 -11.74
CA GLU A 82 -5.75 12.51 -11.20
C GLU A 82 -5.73 11.56 -10.00
N VAL A 83 -5.82 12.14 -8.80
CA VAL A 83 -5.95 11.39 -7.54
C VAL A 83 -7.20 11.85 -6.82
N SER A 84 -8.00 10.89 -6.37
CA SER A 84 -9.22 11.22 -5.63
C SER A 84 -8.88 11.89 -4.30
N ASP A 85 -9.75 12.79 -3.85
CA ASP A 85 -9.66 13.42 -2.52
C ASP A 85 -9.49 12.39 -1.39
N LEU A 86 -10.13 11.23 -1.52
CA LEU A 86 -10.07 10.15 -0.53
C LEU A 86 -8.66 9.54 -0.49
N ASP A 87 -8.09 9.22 -1.66
CA ASP A 87 -6.76 8.63 -1.77
C ASP A 87 -5.67 9.62 -1.35
N ALA A 88 -5.83 10.90 -1.70
CA ALA A 88 -4.93 11.97 -1.26
C ALA A 88 -4.92 12.12 0.28
N ARG A 89 -6.09 12.07 0.92
CA ARG A 89 -6.19 12.09 2.39
C ARG A 89 -5.59 10.84 3.03
N LEU A 90 -5.78 9.67 2.41
CA LEU A 90 -5.20 8.42 2.91
C LEU A 90 -3.67 8.43 2.79
N ALA A 91 -3.14 8.92 1.66
CA ALA A 91 -1.72 9.11 1.44
C ALA A 91 -1.14 10.09 2.47
N TYR A 92 -1.82 11.21 2.71
CA TYR A 92 -1.47 12.17 3.76
C TYR A 92 -1.39 11.51 5.15
N VAL A 93 -2.38 10.69 5.52
CA VAL A 93 -2.33 9.93 6.78
C VAL A 93 -1.11 9.03 6.81
N ALA A 94 -0.83 8.27 5.75
CA ALA A 94 0.26 7.31 5.71
C ALA A 94 1.65 7.98 5.79
N VAL A 95 1.90 9.03 5.00
CA VAL A 95 3.20 9.73 4.98
C VAL A 95 3.49 10.45 6.30
N THR A 96 2.47 10.98 6.96
CA THR A 96 2.62 11.67 8.25
C THR A 96 2.81 10.72 9.44
N ARG A 97 2.82 9.40 9.24
CA ARG A 97 3.17 8.45 10.30
C ARG A 97 4.70 8.34 10.50
N ALA A 98 5.49 8.80 9.53
CA ALA A 98 6.95 8.80 9.60
C ALA A 98 7.46 9.98 10.43
N ARG A 99 8.35 9.72 11.39
CA ARG A 99 9.01 10.79 12.17
C ARG A 99 10.36 11.21 11.59
N ASN A 100 11.19 10.25 11.17
CA ASN A 100 12.56 10.53 10.74
C ASN A 100 12.84 10.09 9.30
N ARG A 101 12.28 8.97 8.85
CA ARG A 101 12.52 8.43 7.49
C ARG A 101 11.22 7.93 6.86
N LEU A 102 11.02 8.31 5.60
CA LEU A 102 9.90 7.86 4.78
C LEU A 102 10.45 7.20 3.51
N ASP A 103 10.09 5.94 3.29
CA ASP A 103 10.25 5.24 2.02
C ASP A 103 8.90 5.27 1.29
N LEU A 104 8.87 6.00 0.16
CA LEU A 104 7.62 6.33 -0.54
C LEU A 104 6.95 5.13 -1.19
N GLY A 105 7.66 4.03 -1.48
CA GLY A 105 7.07 2.83 -2.06
C GLY A 105 6.05 3.10 -3.19
N GLY A 106 4.79 2.72 -2.98
CA GLY A 106 3.69 2.93 -3.94
C GLY A 106 3.35 4.40 -4.24
N LEU A 107 3.81 5.35 -3.43
CA LEU A 107 3.68 6.79 -3.64
C LEU A 107 4.89 7.43 -4.33
N ALA A 108 5.88 6.65 -4.77
CA ALA A 108 7.10 7.19 -5.39
C ALA A 108 6.83 8.06 -6.64
N TRP A 109 5.70 7.84 -7.34
CA TRP A 109 5.29 8.65 -8.48
C TRP A 109 5.10 10.14 -8.14
N THR A 110 4.82 10.47 -6.88
CA THR A 110 4.70 11.86 -6.41
C THR A 110 6.01 12.65 -6.47
N ALA A 111 7.16 11.96 -6.35
CA ALA A 111 8.47 12.59 -6.44
C ALA A 111 8.85 12.93 -7.90
N SER A 112 8.35 12.15 -8.86
CA SER A 112 8.59 12.38 -10.29
C SER A 112 7.74 13.53 -10.85
N ALA A 113 6.57 13.78 -10.27
CA ALA A 113 5.68 14.87 -10.68
C ALA A 113 6.24 16.28 -10.34
N GLN A 114 7.17 16.39 -9.40
CA GLN A 114 7.75 17.67 -8.97
C GLN A 114 8.91 18.17 -9.85
N GLN A 115 9.36 17.40 -10.85
CA GLN A 115 10.47 17.80 -11.73
C GLN A 115 10.03 18.63 -12.95
N VAL A 116 8.74 18.90 -13.13
CA VAL A 116 8.21 19.56 -14.34
C VAL A 116 7.88 21.06 -14.13
N GLU A 117 7.85 21.56 -12.89
CA GLU A 117 7.49 22.96 -12.58
C GLU A 117 8.67 23.96 -12.57
N GLY A 118 9.80 23.63 -13.22
CA GLY A 118 11.00 24.47 -13.19
C GLY A 118 11.73 24.58 -14.51
N GLU A 119 11.13 25.23 -15.52
CA GLU A 119 11.85 25.84 -16.65
C GLU A 119 11.16 27.12 -17.14
#